data_AF-A0A7W1ZW68-F1
#
_entry.id   AF-A0A7W1ZW68-F1
#
_cell.length_a   1.000
_cell.length_b   1.000
_cell.length_c   1.000
_cell.angle_alpha   90.00
_cell.angle_beta   90.00
_cell.angle_gamma   90.00
#
_symmetry.space_group_name_H-M   'P 1'
#
loop_
_entity.id
_entity.type
_entity.pdbx_description
1 polymer ?
#
loop_
_entity_poly.entity_id
_entity_poly.type
_entity_poly.pdbx_seq_one_letter_code
_entity_poly.pdbx_strand_id
1 'polypeptide(L)'
;KIWSSPFVLLTTGIDCLFISALIYAVELRAWNKWNWTRFFTIFGKNPLFIYLLSELLIVVISMINVAPGQSFFEWINQAFFQVIAPGAIGSFLFAIAYMLVCWSVGLFLEKKKIYVRV
;
A
#
# COMPACT_ATOMS: atom_id res chain seq x y z
N LYS A 1 -21.87 -5.23 13.37
CA LYS A 1 -22.22 -4.54 12.11
C LYS A 1 -21.49 -3.20 12.10
N ILE A 2 -20.50 -3.04 11.22
CA ILE A 2 -19.69 -1.81 11.08
C ILE A 2 -20.48 -0.64 10.45
N TRP A 3 -21.68 -0.88 9.93
CA TRP A 3 -22.52 0.13 9.28
C TRP A 3 -23.63 0.64 10.22
N SER A 4 -23.25 1.32 11.29
CA SER A 4 -24.21 2.09 12.10
C SER A 4 -24.17 3.56 11.68
N SER A 5 -25.32 4.24 11.63
CA SER A 5 -25.39 5.65 11.22
C SER A 5 -24.41 6.57 12.00
N PRO A 6 -24.22 6.40 13.32
CA PRO A 6 -23.23 7.19 14.07
C PRO A 6 -21.78 6.90 13.65
N PHE A 7 -21.45 5.65 13.35
CA PHE A 7 -20.11 5.28 12.90
C PHE A 7 -19.78 5.87 11.52
N VAL A 8 -20.76 5.89 10.61
CA VAL A 8 -20.60 6.50 9.28
C VAL A 8 -20.40 8.02 9.39
N LEU A 9 -21.19 8.71 10.22
CA LEU A 9 -21.03 10.15 10.46
C LEU A 9 -19.66 10.49 11.06
N LEU A 10 -19.20 9.70 12.03
CA LEU A 10 -17.90 9.90 12.66
C LEU A 10 -16.76 9.72 11.66
N THR A 11 -16.77 8.62 10.91
CA THR A 11 -15.71 8.30 9.94
C THR A 11 -15.66 9.32 8.80
N THR A 12 -16.81 9.67 8.22
CA THR A 12 -16.88 10.71 7.17
C THR A 12 -16.45 12.10 7.67
N GLY A 13 -16.79 12.47 8.91
CA GLY A 13 -16.33 13.72 9.52
C GLY A 13 -14.81 13.76 9.68
N ILE A 14 -14.20 12.66 10.13
CA ILE A 14 -12.75 12.50 10.24
C ILE A 14 -12.08 12.58 8.86
N ASP A 15 -12.66 11.95 7.84
CA ASP A 15 -12.15 11.98 6.47
C ASP A 15 -12.11 13.41 5.91
N CYS A 16 -13.19 14.17 6.09
CA CYS A 16 -13.26 15.58 5.69
C CYS A 16 -12.21 16.45 6.41
N LEU A 17 -11.98 16.20 7.71
CA LEU A 17 -10.93 16.88 8.46
C LEU A 17 -9.54 16.58 7.89
N PHE A 18 -9.25 15.31 7.57
CA PHE A 18 -7.97 14.96 6.96
C PHE A 18 -7.79 15.56 5.57
N ILE A 19 -8.81 15.52 4.72
CA ILE A 19 -8.76 16.10 3.37
C ILE A 19 -8.50 17.61 3.45
N SER A 20 -9.25 18.33 4.30
CA SER A 20 -9.05 19.78 4.46
C SER A 20 -7.65 20.13 5.00
N ALA A 21 -7.13 19.37 5.97
CA ALA A 21 -5.79 19.55 6.51
C ALA A 21 -4.69 19.29 5.47
N LEU A 22 -4.86 18.26 4.63
CA LEU A 22 -3.91 17.94 3.56
C LEU A 22 -3.91 19.02 2.47
N ILE A 23 -5.08 19.51 2.06
CA ILE A 23 -5.19 20.63 1.11
C ILE A 23 -4.50 21.87 1.67
N TYR A 24 -4.73 22.19 2.95
CA TYR A 24 -4.07 23.32 3.59
C TYR A 24 -2.54 23.19 3.63
N ALA A 25 -2.02 22.02 3.98
CA ALA A 25 -0.58 21.79 4.05
C ALA A 25 0.09 21.80 2.66
N VAL A 26 -0.52 21.12 1.68
CA VAL A 26 0.07 20.89 0.35
C VAL A 26 -0.17 22.07 -0.59
N GLU A 27 -1.40 22.56 -0.69
CA GLU A 27 -1.79 23.57 -1.68
C GLU A 27 -1.62 24.99 -1.13
N LEU A 28 -2.15 25.27 0.07
CA LEU A 28 -2.15 26.64 0.61
C LEU A 28 -0.78 27.02 1.20
N ARG A 29 -0.18 26.14 2.00
CA ARG A 29 1.14 26.39 2.62
C ARG A 29 2.30 26.00 1.72
N ALA A 30 2.04 25.39 0.56
CA ALA A 30 3.03 24.87 -0.37
C ALA A 30 4.13 24.06 0.34
N TRP A 31 3.78 23.28 1.37
CA TRP A 31 4.73 22.49 2.16
C TRP A 31 5.17 21.24 1.39
N ASN A 32 5.52 21.41 0.12
CA ASN A 32 5.91 20.36 -0.81
C ASN A 32 7.35 20.55 -1.33
N LYS A 33 8.23 21.18 -0.53
CA LYS A 33 9.64 21.46 -0.90
C LYS A 33 10.41 20.20 -1.34
N TRP A 34 10.07 19.03 -0.80
CA TRP A 34 10.73 17.74 -1.10
C TRP A 34 9.89 16.81 -1.98
N ASN A 35 8.77 17.31 -2.52
CA ASN A 35 7.84 16.52 -3.34
C ASN A 35 7.37 15.21 -2.68
N TRP A 36 7.19 15.19 -1.35
CA TRP A 36 6.83 13.98 -0.61
C TRP A 36 5.43 13.47 -0.99
N THR A 37 4.57 14.36 -1.48
CA THR A 37 3.27 14.00 -2.06
C THR A 37 3.40 13.02 -3.23
N ARG A 38 4.53 13.05 -3.94
CA ARG A 38 4.78 12.13 -5.06
C ARG A 38 4.64 10.68 -4.65
N PHE A 39 5.19 10.29 -3.48
CA PHE A 39 5.11 8.92 -2.96
C PHE A 39 3.66 8.41 -2.94
N PHE A 40 2.72 9.24 -2.45
CA PHE A 40 1.30 8.92 -2.36
C PHE A 40 0.57 9.04 -3.69
N THR A 41 0.89 10.04 -4.52
CA THR A 41 0.23 10.22 -5.82
C THR A 41 0.48 9.06 -6.78
N ILE A 42 1.58 8.32 -6.64
CA ILE A 42 1.88 7.13 -7.46
C ILE A 42 0.80 6.06 -7.27
N PHE A 43 0.35 5.84 -6.03
CA PHE A 43 -0.75 4.91 -5.74
C PHE A 43 -2.07 5.41 -6.34
N GLY A 44 -2.33 6.73 -6.24
CA GLY A 44 -3.57 7.34 -6.71
C GLY A 44 -3.72 7.45 -8.23
N LYS A 45 -2.62 7.42 -8.99
CA LYS A 45 -2.64 7.55 -10.46
C LYS A 45 -3.16 6.29 -11.17
N ASN A 46 -2.93 5.11 -10.61
CA ASN A 46 -3.34 3.81 -11.19
C ASN A 46 -3.83 2.83 -10.09
N PRO A 47 -4.86 3.20 -9.30
CA PRO A 47 -5.24 2.46 -8.10
C PRO A 47 -5.75 1.05 -8.43
N LEU A 48 -6.59 0.91 -9.46
CA LEU A 48 -7.11 -0.39 -9.90
C LEU A 48 -6.00 -1.32 -10.39
N PHE A 49 -5.04 -0.81 -11.16
CA PHE A 49 -3.93 -1.62 -11.64
C PHE A 49 -3.05 -2.12 -10.49
N ILE A 50 -2.71 -1.25 -9.53
CA ILE A 50 -1.89 -1.63 -8.37
C ILE A 50 -2.64 -2.64 -7.49
N TYR A 51 -3.96 -2.49 -7.35
CA TYR A 51 -4.80 -3.47 -6.66
C TYR A 51 -4.77 -4.85 -7.34
N LEU A 52 -5.01 -4.90 -8.65
CA LEU A 52 -4.95 -6.16 -9.43
C LEU A 52 -3.56 -6.77 -9.41
N LEU A 53 -2.51 -5.94 -9.52
CA LEU A 53 -1.13 -6.38 -9.41
C LEU A 53 -0.87 -7.02 -8.04
N SER A 54 -1.33 -6.39 -6.95
CA SER A 54 -1.19 -6.92 -5.60
C SER A 54 -1.89 -8.28 -5.46
N GLU A 55 -3.06 -8.46 -6.07
CA GLU A 55 -3.78 -9.73 -6.01
C GLU A 55 -3.11 -10.81 -6.90
N LEU A 56 -2.70 -10.45 -8.11
CA LEU A 56 -2.00 -11.37 -9.01
C LEU A 56 -0.66 -11.80 -8.41
N LEU A 57 0.09 -10.87 -7.84
CA LEU A 57 1.41 -11.13 -7.26
C LEU A 57 1.31 -12.08 -6.07
N ILE A 58 0.31 -11.94 -5.20
CA ILE A 58 0.11 -12.91 -4.10
C ILE A 58 -0.30 -14.29 -4.62
N VAL A 59 -1.13 -14.38 -5.66
CA VAL A 59 -1.53 -15.65 -6.28
C VAL A 59 -0.33 -16.36 -6.89
N VAL A 60 0.49 -15.64 -7.68
CA VAL A 60 1.68 -16.20 -8.33
C VAL A 60 2.70 -16.68 -7.31
N ILE A 61 2.98 -15.88 -6.27
CA ILE A 61 3.93 -16.26 -5.22
C ILE A 61 3.41 -17.45 -4.41
N SER A 62 2.11 -17.50 -4.13
CA SER A 62 1.50 -18.60 -3.37
C SER A 62 1.47 -19.91 -4.15
N MET A 63 1.52 -19.86 -5.48
CA MET A 63 1.60 -21.06 -6.33
C MET A 63 2.97 -21.75 -6.22
N ILE A 64 4.02 -21.02 -5.81
CA ILE A 64 5.35 -21.57 -5.58
C ILE A 64 5.42 -22.09 -4.14
N ASN A 65 5.29 -23.40 -3.99
CA ASN A 65 5.46 -24.08 -2.70
C ASN A 65 6.93 -24.43 -2.49
N VAL A 66 7.50 -23.98 -1.36
CA VAL A 66 8.90 -24.25 -0.99
C VAL A 66 9.01 -25.53 -0.16
N ALA A 67 7.97 -25.84 0.60
CA ALA A 67 7.84 -27.04 1.42
C ALA A 67 6.35 -27.45 1.50
N PRO A 68 6.00 -28.69 1.90
CA PRO A 68 4.61 -29.09 2.02
C PRO A 68 3.86 -28.19 3.00
N GLY A 69 2.90 -27.43 2.49
CA GLY A 69 2.10 -26.48 3.28
C GLY A 69 2.78 -25.14 3.60
N GLN A 70 3.95 -24.83 3.03
CA GLN A 70 4.58 -23.51 3.13
C GLN A 70 4.72 -22.85 1.77
N SER A 71 3.98 -21.77 1.58
CA SER A 71 4.12 -20.91 0.41
C SER A 71 5.43 -20.14 0.47
N PHE A 72 5.99 -19.76 -0.68
CA PHE A 72 7.18 -18.90 -0.74
C PHE A 72 6.98 -17.58 0.02
N PHE A 73 5.74 -17.09 0.07
CA PHE A 73 5.32 -15.92 0.84
C PHE A 73 5.54 -16.09 2.36
N GLU A 74 5.16 -17.25 2.90
CA GLU A 74 5.35 -17.56 4.32
C GLU A 74 6.82 -17.81 4.65
N TRP A 75 7.53 -18.50 3.75
CA TRP A 75 8.95 -18.77 3.93
C TRP A 75 9.75 -17.47 4.00
N ILE A 76 9.48 -16.48 3.15
CA ILE A 76 10.22 -15.21 3.15
C ILE A 76 9.96 -14.42 4.45
N ASN A 77 8.73 -14.46 4.96
CA ASN A 77 8.38 -13.84 6.23
C ASN A 77 9.13 -14.52 7.39
N GLN A 78 9.15 -15.85 7.43
CA GLN A 78 9.82 -16.61 8.49
C GLN A 78 11.35 -16.52 8.43
N ALA A 79 11.94 -16.56 7.23
CA ALA A 79 13.39 -16.62 7.04
C ALA A 79 14.08 -15.25 7.15
N PHE A 80 13.42 -14.17 6.71
CA PHE A 80 14.01 -12.82 6.75
C PHE A 80 13.39 -11.96 7.86
N PHE A 81 12.07 -11.78 7.85
CA PHE A 81 11.43 -10.76 8.68
C PHE A 81 11.30 -11.18 10.14
N GLN A 82 10.99 -12.45 10.41
CA GLN A 82 10.92 -12.99 11.77
C GLN A 82 12.29 -13.15 12.42
N VAL A 83 13.36 -13.31 11.64
CA VAL A 83 14.74 -13.36 12.15
C VAL A 83 15.21 -11.98 12.59
N ILE A 84 14.84 -10.93 11.85
CA ILE A 84 15.21 -9.54 12.18
C ILE A 84 14.37 -8.98 13.33
N ALA A 85 13.06 -9.20 13.31
CA ALA A 85 12.13 -8.69 14.30
C ALA A 85 11.01 -9.71 14.58
N PRO A 86 11.17 -10.59 15.57
CA PRO A 86 10.18 -11.62 15.85
C PRO A 86 8.84 -11.01 16.31
N GLY A 87 7.74 -11.64 15.90
CA GLY A 87 6.38 -11.27 16.29
C GLY A 87 5.70 -10.27 15.35
N ALA A 88 4.88 -9.38 15.92
CA ALA A 88 4.03 -8.46 15.16
C ALA A 88 4.82 -7.46 14.30
N ILE A 89 6.02 -7.07 14.75
CA ILE A 89 6.87 -6.12 14.04
C ILE A 89 7.42 -6.73 12.74
N GLY A 90 7.78 -8.02 12.74
CA GLY A 90 8.22 -8.73 11.54
C GLY A 90 7.12 -8.76 10.47
N SER A 91 5.89 -9.10 10.85
CA SER A 91 4.75 -9.08 9.93
C SER A 91 4.43 -7.68 9.41
N PHE A 92 4.61 -6.64 10.24
CA PHE A 92 4.44 -5.25 9.82
C PHE A 92 5.49 -4.81 8.79
N LEU A 93 6.76 -5.14 9.03
CA LEU A 93 7.86 -4.87 8.08
C LEU A 93 7.66 -5.61 6.77
N PHE A 94 7.19 -6.86 6.83
CA PHE A 94 6.87 -7.64 5.65
C PHE A 94 5.73 -7.01 4.83
N ALA A 95 4.66 -6.55 5.49
CA ALA A 95 3.56 -5.84 4.82
C ALA A 95 4.04 -4.53 4.16
N ILE A 96 4.94 -3.78 4.81
CA ILE A 96 5.57 -2.59 4.22
C ILE A 96 6.42 -2.97 3.00
N ALA A 97 7.26 -4.00 3.11
CA ALA A 97 8.11 -4.45 2.02
C ALA A 97 7.26 -4.87 0.81
N TYR A 98 6.20 -5.63 1.04
CA TYR A 98 5.24 -6.04 0.01
C TYR A 98 4.57 -4.84 -0.66
N MET A 99 4.09 -3.88 0.14
CA MET A 99 3.52 -2.63 -0.36
C MET A 99 4.53 -1.84 -1.20
N LEU A 100 5.80 -1.77 -0.78
CA LEU A 100 6.87 -1.10 -1.52
C LEU A 100 7.24 -1.81 -2.82
N VAL A 101 7.15 -3.14 -2.88
CA VAL A 101 7.30 -3.90 -4.14
C VAL A 101 6.20 -3.48 -5.12
N CYS A 102 4.94 -3.48 -4.71
CA CYS A 102 3.83 -3.00 -5.54
C CYS A 102 4.00 -1.52 -5.94
N TRP A 103 4.48 -0.68 -5.02
CA TRP A 103 4.78 0.73 -5.28
C TRP A 103 5.89 0.92 -6.32
N SER A 104 6.93 0.09 -6.30
CA SER A 104 8.04 0.16 -7.26
C SER A 104 7.57 -0.06 -8.71
N VAL A 105 6.57 -0.93 -8.91
CA VAL A 105 5.92 -1.12 -10.21
C VAL A 105 5.07 0.09 -10.57
N GLY A 106 4.34 0.66 -9.61
CA GLY A 106 3.63 1.94 -9.78
C GLY A 106 4.56 3.08 -10.19
N LEU A 107 5.74 3.16 -9.59
CA LEU A 107 6.80 4.11 -9.96
C LEU A 107 7.28 3.91 -11.38
N PHE A 108 7.47 2.66 -11.80
CA PHE A 108 7.89 2.34 -13.16
C PHE A 108 6.85 2.78 -14.19
N LEU A 109 5.57 2.54 -13.91
CA LEU A 109 4.45 3.01 -14.73
C LEU A 109 4.38 4.54 -14.78
N GLU A 110 4.56 5.21 -13.64
CA GLU A 110 4.62 6.67 -13.57
C GLU A 110 5.76 7.22 -14.44
N LYS A 111 6.95 6.64 -14.37
CA LYS A 111 8.11 7.04 -15.19
C LYS A 111 7.83 6.88 -16.68
N LYS A 112 7.10 5.82 -17.08
CA LYS A 112 6.70 5.58 -18.48
C LYS A 112 5.45 6.35 -18.91
N LYS A 113 4.80 7.12 -18.02
CA LYS A 113 3.53 7.83 -18.26
C LYS A 113 2.43 6.92 -18.82
N ILE A 114 2.42 5.64 -18.42
CA ILE A 114 1.38 4.68 -18.81
C ILE A 114 0.28 4.76 -17.76
N TYR A 115 -0.89 5.23 -18.19
CA TYR A 115 -2.09 5.32 -17.37
C TYR A 115 -3.09 4.31 -17.88
N VAL A 116 -3.22 3.19 -17.18
CA VAL A 116 -4.17 2.15 -17.53
C VAL A 116 -5.51 2.55 -16.93
N ARG A 117 -6.38 3.12 -17.76
CA ARG A 117 -7.79 3.31 -17.43
C ARG A 117 -8.52 2.06 -17.94
N VAL A 118 -9.09 1.30 -17.02
CA VAL A 118 -10.05 0.23 -17.33
C VAL A 118 -11.44 0.79 -17.10
#